data_AF-A0A838H490-F1
#
_entry.id   AF-A0A838H490-F1
#
_cell.length_a   1.000
_cell.length_b   1.000
_cell.length_c   1.000
_cell.angle_alpha   90.00
_cell.angle_beta   90.00
_cell.angle_gamma   90.00
#
_symmetry.space_group_name_H-M   'P 1'
#
loop_
_entity.id
_entity.type
_entity.pdbx_description
1 polymer ?
#
loop_
_entity_poly.entity_id
_entity_poly.type
_entity_poly.pdbx_seq_one_letter_code
_entity_poly.pdbx_strand_id
1 'polypeptide(L)'
;MRVGARALAAGGLAVALLGMAAPPAGAGGVSQIEWERPFLVVGERAAGTIDAGFSADMVRQVVAHGDYELWLRLGPMDWEEGPRQWLQPAPDRIRVPAVSLRPEPRGAFVDARIGFRVPDVRPGRYTAVLCVDGCTETFAGSFPSEVQVVATSVEGRLHERLARQVERGEIALSRVEARLQRRIRRSTVTSVNTDSALRGDVDA
;
A
#
# COMPACT_ATOMS: atom_id res chain seq x y z
N MET A 1 -10.68 63.35 -26.35
CA MET A 1 -10.09 62.18 -27.03
C MET A 1 -9.76 61.12 -26.01
N ARG A 2 -10.37 59.92 -26.16
CA ARG A 2 -10.02 58.59 -25.57
C ARG A 2 -9.91 58.54 -24.03
N VAL A 3 -10.96 58.19 -23.27
CA VAL A 3 -11.58 56.85 -23.04
C VAL A 3 -10.53 55.80 -22.63
N GLY A 4 -10.41 55.52 -21.33
CA GLY A 4 -10.77 54.23 -20.71
C GLY A 4 -9.50 53.42 -20.39
N ALA A 5 -9.37 52.56 -19.38
CA ALA A 5 -10.27 52.06 -18.36
C ALA A 5 -9.39 51.49 -17.20
N ARG A 6 -9.94 51.48 -16.00
CA ARG A 6 -9.44 50.74 -14.82
C ARG A 6 -9.50 49.23 -15.09
N ALA A 7 -8.48 48.48 -14.66
CA ALA A 7 -8.57 47.04 -14.36
C ALA A 7 -7.58 46.76 -13.20
N LEU A 8 -8.03 46.83 -11.95
CA LEU A 8 -8.47 45.67 -11.17
C LEU A 8 -7.45 44.53 -11.18
N ALA A 9 -6.63 44.52 -10.13
CA ALA A 9 -5.84 43.38 -9.71
C ALA A 9 -6.78 42.20 -9.40
N ALA A 10 -6.99 41.34 -10.39
CA ALA A 10 -7.54 40.02 -10.18
C ALA A 10 -6.40 39.15 -9.64
N GLY A 11 -6.37 38.97 -8.32
CA GLY A 11 -5.64 37.88 -7.68
C GLY A 11 -6.21 36.55 -8.18
N GLY A 12 -5.65 36.05 -9.28
CA GLY A 12 -5.88 34.70 -9.74
C GLY A 12 -5.26 33.76 -8.72
N LEU A 13 -6.12 33.16 -7.90
CA LEU A 13 -5.78 31.97 -7.13
C LEU A 13 -5.32 30.94 -8.15
N ALA A 14 -4.01 30.77 -8.30
CA ALA A 14 -3.45 29.67 -9.05
C ALA A 14 -3.93 28.41 -8.32
N VAL A 15 -4.97 27.78 -8.87
CA VAL A 15 -5.29 26.39 -8.58
C VAL A 15 -4.04 25.64 -9.04
N ALA A 16 -3.14 25.42 -8.10
CA ALA A 16 -2.11 24.43 -8.21
C ALA A 16 -2.85 23.10 -8.35
N LEU A 17 -3.21 22.78 -9.60
CA LEU A 17 -3.31 21.41 -10.04
C LEU A 17 -1.96 20.81 -9.64
N LEU A 18 -1.94 20.19 -8.46
CA LEU A 18 -1.09 19.05 -8.16
C LEU A 18 -1.48 18.00 -9.19
N GLY A 19 -1.06 18.22 -10.45
CA GLY A 19 -0.78 17.15 -11.35
C GLY A 19 0.20 16.31 -10.57
N MET A 20 -0.27 15.16 -10.09
CA MET A 20 0.62 14.08 -9.74
C MET A 20 1.39 13.78 -11.01
N ALA A 21 2.50 14.49 -11.19
CA ALA A 21 3.59 14.04 -12.02
C ALA A 21 4.03 12.75 -11.35
N ALA A 22 3.45 11.64 -11.83
CA ALA A 22 4.00 10.34 -11.57
C ALA A 22 5.50 10.45 -11.87
N PRO A 23 6.38 10.08 -10.92
CA PRO A 23 7.80 10.18 -11.15
C PRO A 23 8.14 9.44 -12.45
N PRO A 24 9.07 9.97 -13.27
CA PRO A 24 9.46 9.33 -14.51
C PRO A 24 9.85 7.88 -14.21
N ALA A 25 9.17 6.94 -14.88
CA ALA A 25 9.40 5.51 -14.80
C ALA A 25 10.79 5.20 -15.37
N GLY A 26 11.81 5.31 -14.51
CA GLY A 26 13.17 4.88 -14.74
C GLY A 26 13.60 4.00 -13.58
N ALA A 27 13.79 2.70 -13.86
CA ALA A 27 14.41 1.69 -13.01
C ALA A 27 13.82 1.51 -11.58
N GLY A 28 12.84 0.62 -11.45
CA GLY A 28 12.41 0.04 -10.18
C GLY A 28 10.91 -0.11 -10.08
N GLY A 29 10.33 -1.12 -10.75
CA GLY A 29 8.96 -1.52 -10.47
C GLY A 29 8.85 -1.96 -9.02
N VAL A 30 7.89 -1.43 -8.28
CA VAL A 30 7.52 -1.95 -6.97
C VAL A 30 6.77 -3.25 -7.21
N SER A 31 7.37 -4.40 -6.91
CA SER A 31 6.67 -5.68 -6.93
C SER A 31 6.35 -6.12 -5.51
N GLN A 32 5.07 -6.39 -5.26
CA GLN A 32 4.54 -6.90 -4.00
C GLN A 32 3.82 -8.21 -4.28
N ILE A 33 3.75 -9.06 -3.25
CA ILE A 33 2.96 -10.28 -3.29
C ILE A 33 1.53 -9.94 -2.90
N GLU A 34 0.63 -10.08 -3.86
CA GLU A 34 -0.79 -9.99 -3.64
C GLU A 34 -1.32 -11.38 -3.29
N TRP A 35 -1.75 -11.57 -2.05
CA TRP A 35 -2.29 -12.84 -1.59
C TRP A 35 -3.76 -12.98 -2.00
N GLU A 36 -4.18 -14.18 -2.42
CA GLU A 36 -5.60 -14.46 -2.71
C GLU A 36 -6.50 -14.30 -1.47
N ARG A 37 -5.92 -14.47 -0.28
CA ARG A 37 -6.58 -14.30 1.02
C ARG A 37 -5.81 -13.30 1.86
N PRO A 38 -6.49 -12.49 2.70
CA PRO A 38 -5.82 -11.54 3.59
C PRO A 38 -5.02 -12.21 4.74
N PHE A 39 -5.11 -13.53 4.85
CA PHE A 39 -4.37 -14.34 5.81
C PHE A 39 -4.01 -15.71 5.21
N LEU A 40 -2.96 -16.31 5.76
CA LEU A 40 -2.52 -17.67 5.49
C LEU A 40 -2.91 -18.57 6.67
N VAL A 41 -3.32 -19.80 6.40
CA VAL A 41 -3.66 -20.78 7.44
C VAL A 41 -2.59 -21.85 7.47
N VAL A 42 -2.02 -22.12 8.65
CA VAL A 42 -1.00 -23.15 8.85
C VAL A 42 -1.45 -24.48 8.26
N GLY A 43 -0.57 -25.11 7.46
CA GLY A 43 -0.83 -26.39 6.82
C GLY A 43 -1.79 -26.36 5.63
N GLU A 44 -2.49 -25.25 5.34
CA GLU A 44 -3.34 -25.14 4.15
C GLU A 44 -2.56 -24.72 2.90
N ARG A 45 -3.18 -24.86 1.72
CA ARG A 45 -2.66 -24.25 0.49
C ARG A 45 -2.88 -22.75 0.47
N ALA A 46 -1.87 -22.04 0.00
CA ALA A 46 -1.86 -20.61 -0.23
C ALA A 46 -1.45 -20.34 -1.67
N ALA A 47 -1.98 -19.25 -2.20
CA ALA A 47 -1.63 -18.74 -3.50
C ALA A 47 -1.61 -17.21 -3.50
N GLY A 48 -0.85 -16.66 -4.43
CA GLY A 48 -0.72 -15.23 -4.63
C GLY A 48 -0.18 -14.91 -6.01
N THR A 49 -0.22 -13.64 -6.34
CA THR A 49 0.28 -13.07 -7.59
C THR A 49 1.32 -12.01 -7.30
N ILE A 50 2.25 -11.84 -8.24
CA ILE A 50 3.19 -10.73 -8.26
C ILE A 50 3.15 -10.14 -9.64
N ASP A 51 2.94 -8.84 -9.70
CA ASP A 51 3.11 -8.06 -10.90
C ASP A 51 4.33 -7.15 -10.71
N ALA A 52 5.25 -7.19 -11.67
CA ALA A 52 6.54 -6.53 -11.53
C ALA A 52 6.99 -5.92 -12.86
N GLY A 53 7.28 -4.61 -12.89
CA GLY A 53 7.63 -3.86 -14.11
C GLY A 53 9.12 -3.52 -14.21
N PHE A 54 9.79 -3.93 -15.31
CA PHE A 54 11.22 -3.70 -15.56
C PHE A 54 11.55 -3.48 -17.03
N SER A 55 12.84 -3.30 -17.34
CA SER A 55 13.33 -3.42 -18.71
C SER A 55 13.10 -4.85 -19.25
N ALA A 56 12.94 -4.97 -20.56
CA ALA A 56 12.76 -6.27 -21.22
C ALA A 56 13.95 -7.23 -20.97
N ASP A 57 15.17 -6.71 -20.81
CA ASP A 57 16.35 -7.49 -20.44
C ASP A 57 16.22 -8.11 -19.05
N MET A 58 15.77 -7.33 -18.07
CA MET A 58 15.58 -7.78 -16.70
C MET A 58 14.43 -8.79 -16.60
N VAL A 59 13.33 -8.59 -17.34
CA VAL A 59 12.25 -9.60 -17.45
C VAL A 59 12.79 -10.94 -17.97
N ARG A 60 13.63 -10.92 -19.01
CA ARG A 60 14.26 -12.15 -19.53
C ARG A 60 15.16 -12.81 -18.50
N GLN A 61 15.95 -12.04 -17.75
CA GLN A 61 16.82 -12.55 -16.70
C GLN A 61 16.02 -13.20 -15.56
N VAL A 62 14.95 -12.54 -15.11
CA VAL A 62 14.06 -13.04 -14.06
C VAL A 62 13.41 -14.35 -14.47
N VAL A 63 12.83 -14.41 -15.68
CA VAL A 63 12.23 -15.65 -16.19
C VAL A 63 13.27 -16.76 -16.36
N ALA A 64 14.49 -16.42 -16.81
CA ALA A 64 15.56 -17.39 -17.02
C ALA A 64 16.14 -17.97 -15.72
N HIS A 65 16.04 -17.26 -14.58
CA HIS A 65 16.60 -17.73 -13.31
C HIS A 65 15.87 -18.96 -12.76
N GLY A 66 14.55 -19.05 -12.98
CA GLY A 66 13.72 -20.26 -12.78
C GLY A 66 13.47 -20.72 -11.34
N ASP A 67 14.49 -20.67 -10.48
CA ASP A 67 14.50 -21.33 -9.16
C ASP A 67 14.35 -20.32 -8.01
N TYR A 68 13.17 -19.74 -7.91
CA TYR A 68 12.84 -18.82 -6.81
C TYR A 68 12.35 -19.54 -5.56
N GLU A 69 12.79 -19.02 -4.41
CA GLU A 69 12.43 -19.48 -3.08
C GLU A 69 11.56 -18.43 -2.38
N LEU A 70 10.52 -18.87 -1.68
CA LEU A 70 9.74 -18.02 -0.79
C LEU A 70 10.27 -18.18 0.64
N TRP A 71 10.53 -17.05 1.29
CA TRP A 71 11.00 -16.99 2.67
C TRP A 71 10.05 -16.16 3.53
N LEU A 72 9.83 -16.62 4.76
CA LEU A 72 9.00 -15.97 5.77
C LEU A 72 9.85 -15.60 6.99
N ARG A 73 9.56 -14.45 7.60
CA ARG A 73 10.17 -14.00 8.85
C ARG A 73 9.09 -13.42 9.74
N LEU A 74 9.10 -13.77 11.02
CA LEU A 74 8.11 -13.29 11.97
C LEU A 74 8.37 -11.82 12.31
N GLY A 75 7.31 -11.03 12.37
CA GLY A 75 7.37 -9.60 12.65
C GLY A 75 7.17 -8.74 11.39
N PRO A 76 6.87 -7.45 11.59
CA PRO A 76 6.74 -6.49 10.49
C PRO A 76 8.11 -6.23 9.85
N MET A 77 8.10 -5.66 8.64
CA MET A 77 9.32 -5.19 8.02
C MET A 77 9.78 -3.89 8.70
N ASP A 78 11.06 -3.83 9.04
CA ASP A 78 11.70 -2.55 9.35
C ASP A 78 12.01 -1.82 8.03
N TRP A 79 11.23 -0.78 7.74
CA TRP A 79 11.38 0.01 6.52
C TRP A 79 12.61 0.94 6.57
N GLU A 80 13.15 1.24 7.75
CA GLU A 80 14.35 2.06 7.89
C GLU A 80 15.60 1.28 7.46
N GLU A 81 15.66 -0.01 7.78
CA GLU A 81 16.73 -0.91 7.33
C GLU A 81 16.54 -1.39 5.88
N GLY A 82 15.32 -1.28 5.36
CA GLY A 82 14.97 -1.57 3.97
C GLY A 82 15.05 -3.06 3.60
N PRO A 83 14.89 -3.40 2.30
CA PRO A 83 14.85 -4.78 1.83
C PRO A 83 16.20 -5.50 1.93
N ARG A 84 17.32 -4.79 2.10
CA ARG A 84 18.66 -5.42 2.20
C ARG A 84 18.83 -6.27 3.45
N GLN A 85 18.08 -6.01 4.52
CA GLN A 85 18.09 -6.88 5.70
C GLN A 85 17.65 -8.31 5.35
N TRP A 86 16.85 -8.49 4.29
CA TRP A 86 16.42 -9.79 3.77
C TRP A 86 17.51 -10.51 2.98
N LEU A 87 18.57 -9.81 2.60
CA LEU A 87 19.68 -10.40 1.85
C LEU A 87 20.77 -11.01 2.75
N GLN A 88 20.71 -10.77 4.06
CA GLN A 88 21.70 -11.26 5.03
C GLN A 88 21.18 -12.50 5.77
N PRO A 89 21.91 -13.61 5.89
CA PRO A 89 21.42 -14.79 6.62
C PRO A 89 20.87 -14.44 8.02
N ALA A 90 19.66 -14.88 8.33
CA ALA A 90 19.06 -14.68 9.66
C ALA A 90 18.43 -16.00 10.16
N PRO A 91 18.63 -16.37 11.44
CA PRO A 91 18.24 -17.68 11.98
C PRO A 91 16.72 -17.85 12.14
N ASP A 92 15.98 -16.76 12.12
CA ASP A 92 14.52 -16.69 12.26
C ASP A 92 13.77 -16.77 10.93
N ARG A 93 14.50 -16.96 9.82
CA ARG A 93 13.91 -17.15 8.50
C ARG A 93 13.46 -18.57 8.29
N ILE A 94 12.26 -18.68 7.76
CA ILE A 94 11.63 -19.94 7.44
C ILE A 94 11.52 -20.03 5.92
N ARG A 95 12.26 -20.96 5.32
CA ARG A 95 12.09 -21.31 3.92
C ARG A 95 10.77 -22.03 3.74
N VAL A 96 9.96 -21.56 2.80
CA VAL A 96 8.73 -22.26 2.42
C VAL A 96 9.09 -23.37 1.44
N PRO A 97 8.77 -24.64 1.75
CA PRO A 97 9.07 -25.74 0.85
C PRO A 97 8.12 -25.73 -0.36
N ALA A 98 8.64 -26.19 -1.50
CA ALA A 98 7.88 -26.49 -2.72
C ALA A 98 6.98 -25.33 -3.20
N VAL A 99 7.63 -24.22 -3.54
CA VAL A 99 6.99 -23.06 -4.16
C VAL A 99 6.87 -23.32 -5.65
N SER A 100 5.65 -23.32 -6.19
CA SER A 100 5.46 -23.24 -7.63
C SER A 100 5.43 -21.77 -8.03
N LEU A 101 6.48 -21.31 -8.72
CA LEU A 101 6.49 -20.00 -9.36
C LEU A 101 6.32 -20.18 -10.87
N ARG A 102 5.42 -19.41 -11.48
CA ARG A 102 5.27 -19.35 -12.94
C ARG A 102 5.39 -17.90 -13.39
N PRO A 103 6.60 -17.41 -13.68
CA PRO A 103 6.78 -16.08 -14.23
C PRO A 103 6.44 -16.09 -15.73
N GLU A 104 5.51 -15.22 -16.13
CA GLU A 104 5.03 -15.05 -17.50
C GLU A 104 5.41 -13.64 -17.97
N PRO A 105 6.25 -13.49 -19.01
CA PRO A 105 6.64 -12.18 -19.51
C PRO A 105 5.46 -11.51 -20.22
N ARG A 106 5.26 -10.22 -19.94
CA ARG A 106 4.22 -9.37 -20.53
C ARG A 106 4.82 -8.02 -20.94
N GLY A 107 5.61 -8.03 -22.02
CA GLY A 107 6.32 -6.84 -22.49
C GLY A 107 7.39 -6.39 -21.50
N ALA A 108 7.20 -5.21 -20.90
CA ALA A 108 8.06 -4.66 -19.84
C ALA A 108 7.66 -5.14 -18.43
N PHE A 109 6.77 -6.14 -18.33
CA PHE A 109 6.29 -6.67 -17.06
C PHE A 109 6.55 -8.17 -16.97
N VAL A 110 6.59 -8.68 -15.74
CA VAL A 110 6.52 -10.10 -15.44
C VAL A 110 5.40 -10.32 -14.43
N ASP A 111 4.47 -11.19 -14.80
CA ASP A 111 3.38 -11.63 -13.93
C ASP A 111 3.78 -13.00 -13.38
N ALA A 112 3.81 -13.18 -12.07
CA ALA A 112 4.20 -14.45 -11.46
C ALA A 112 3.09 -14.97 -10.54
N ARG A 113 2.64 -16.20 -10.80
CA ARG A 113 1.73 -16.91 -9.89
C ARG A 113 2.52 -17.77 -8.93
N ILE A 114 2.16 -17.70 -7.65
CA ILE A 114 2.79 -18.45 -6.56
C ILE A 114 1.77 -19.39 -5.96
N GLY A 115 2.20 -20.62 -5.70
CA GLY A 115 1.42 -21.60 -4.96
C GLY A 115 2.31 -22.39 -4.01
N PHE A 116 1.86 -22.59 -2.78
CA PHE A 116 2.60 -23.36 -1.78
C PHE A 116 1.65 -23.91 -0.69
N ARG A 117 2.19 -24.74 0.20
CA ARG A 117 1.53 -25.09 1.47
C ARG A 117 2.18 -24.31 2.59
N VAL A 118 1.37 -23.63 3.39
CA VAL A 118 1.85 -22.83 4.52
C VAL A 118 2.57 -23.77 5.51
N PRO A 119 3.84 -23.50 5.86
CA PRO A 119 4.59 -24.36 6.77
C PRO A 119 3.99 -24.35 8.18
N ASP A 120 4.36 -25.35 8.98
CA ASP A 120 3.98 -25.42 10.40
C ASP A 120 4.78 -24.38 11.21
N VAL A 121 4.20 -23.19 11.33
CA VAL A 121 4.81 -22.03 11.98
C VAL A 121 3.86 -21.41 12.99
N ARG A 122 4.41 -20.65 13.94
CA ARG A 122 3.59 -19.95 14.93
C ARG A 122 2.64 -18.97 14.24
N PRO A 123 1.37 -18.86 14.66
CA PRO A 123 0.50 -17.77 14.22
C PRO A 123 1.09 -16.39 14.54
N GLY A 124 0.95 -15.45 13.63
CA GLY A 124 1.54 -14.12 13.77
C GLY A 124 1.60 -13.35 12.45
N ARG A 125 2.04 -12.09 12.53
CA ARG A 125 2.34 -11.29 11.34
C ARG A 125 3.72 -11.68 10.82
N TYR A 126 3.78 -12.04 9.54
CA TYR A 126 5.01 -12.38 8.86
C TYR A 126 5.26 -11.38 7.74
N THR A 127 6.52 -11.16 7.45
CA THR A 127 6.96 -10.58 6.19
C THR A 127 7.44 -11.72 5.28
N ALA A 128 7.12 -11.63 4.00
CA ALA A 128 7.37 -12.63 2.98
C ALA A 128 8.19 -12.06 1.83
N VAL A 129 9.18 -12.80 1.35
CA VAL A 129 10.07 -12.39 0.26
C VAL A 129 10.29 -13.54 -0.69
N LEU A 130 10.29 -13.25 -2.00
CA LEU A 130 10.84 -14.17 -2.98
C LEU A 130 12.25 -13.76 -3.36
N CYS A 131 13.11 -14.75 -3.44
CA CYS A 131 14.53 -14.55 -3.69
C CYS A 131 15.16 -15.82 -4.24
N VAL A 132 16.41 -15.72 -4.68
CA VAL A 132 17.22 -16.83 -5.21
C VAL A 132 18.43 -17.08 -4.32
N ASP A 133 19.08 -18.22 -4.52
CA ASP A 133 20.40 -18.56 -3.96
C ASP A 133 20.54 -18.35 -2.44
N GLY A 134 19.57 -18.86 -1.66
CA GLY A 134 19.58 -18.68 -0.19
C GLY A 134 19.24 -17.26 0.24
N CYS A 135 18.48 -16.56 -0.61
CA CYS A 135 18.03 -15.20 -0.42
C CYS A 135 19.12 -14.13 -0.50
N THR A 136 20.09 -14.27 -1.41
CA THR A 136 21.12 -13.24 -1.67
C THR A 136 20.65 -12.18 -2.66
N GLU A 137 19.63 -12.50 -3.48
CA GLU A 137 19.00 -11.58 -4.43
C GLU A 137 17.47 -11.78 -4.43
N THR A 138 16.71 -10.69 -4.36
CA THR A 138 15.23 -10.72 -4.41
C THR A 138 14.70 -10.92 -5.83
N PHE A 139 13.53 -11.55 -5.97
CA PHE A 139 12.78 -11.64 -7.22
C PHE A 139 12.56 -10.26 -7.80
N ALA A 140 13.28 -9.92 -8.86
CA ALA A 140 13.11 -8.67 -9.60
C ALA A 140 13.11 -7.41 -8.69
N GLY A 141 13.96 -7.36 -7.65
CA GLY A 141 13.96 -6.22 -6.73
C GLY A 141 12.68 -6.08 -5.88
N SER A 142 11.91 -7.16 -5.70
CA SER A 142 10.62 -7.14 -5.02
C SER A 142 10.70 -6.64 -3.59
N PHE A 143 9.67 -5.90 -3.20
CA PHE A 143 9.49 -5.47 -1.83
C PHE A 143 8.92 -6.62 -1.00
N PRO A 144 9.46 -6.84 0.21
CA PRO A 144 8.87 -7.77 1.14
C PRO A 144 7.41 -7.43 1.43
N SER A 145 6.56 -8.45 1.45
CA SER A 145 5.11 -8.31 1.60
C SER A 145 4.66 -8.85 2.94
N GLU A 146 3.87 -8.08 3.67
CA GLU A 146 3.35 -8.53 4.95
C GLU A 146 2.13 -9.43 4.78
N VAL A 147 2.00 -10.42 5.66
CA VAL A 147 0.87 -11.34 5.69
C VAL A 147 0.60 -11.84 7.10
N GLN A 148 -0.68 -11.98 7.44
CA GLN A 148 -1.08 -12.60 8.70
C GLN A 148 -1.12 -14.12 8.54
N VAL A 149 -0.43 -14.86 9.39
CA VAL A 149 -0.55 -16.33 9.51
C VAL A 149 -1.43 -16.65 10.73
N VAL A 150 -2.40 -17.54 10.57
CA VAL A 150 -3.33 -17.99 11.61
C VAL A 150 -3.29 -19.50 11.77
N ALA A 151 -3.68 -20.01 12.94
CA ALA A 151 -3.70 -21.46 13.18
C ALA A 151 -4.84 -22.13 12.42
N THR A 152 -5.98 -21.46 12.28
CA THR A 152 -7.18 -22.04 11.66
C THR A 152 -7.91 -21.06 10.75
N SER A 153 -8.66 -21.58 9.78
CA SER A 153 -9.51 -20.76 8.91
C SER A 153 -10.63 -20.04 9.66
N VAL A 154 -11.09 -20.57 10.80
CA VAL A 154 -12.10 -19.92 11.65
C VAL A 154 -11.54 -18.66 12.28
N GLU A 155 -10.33 -18.76 12.84
CA GLU A 155 -9.59 -17.62 13.40
C GLU A 155 -9.35 -16.54 12.34
N GLY A 156 -8.88 -16.93 11.15
CA GLY A 156 -8.68 -15.99 10.04
C GLY A 156 -9.95 -15.22 9.65
N ARG A 157 -11.08 -15.93 9.51
CA ARG A 157 -12.38 -15.28 9.22
C ARG A 157 -12.84 -14.36 10.35
N LEU A 158 -12.52 -14.68 11.60
CA LEU A 158 -12.83 -13.81 12.74
C LEU A 158 -12.00 -12.53 12.69
N HIS A 159 -10.69 -12.63 12.47
CA HIS A 159 -9.82 -11.46 12.29
C HIS A 159 -10.29 -10.57 11.15
N GLU A 160 -10.66 -11.15 10.00
CA GLU A 160 -11.16 -10.40 8.86
C GLU A 160 -12.50 -9.68 9.16
N ARG A 161 -13.39 -10.32 9.93
CA ARG A 161 -14.63 -9.66 10.39
C ARG A 161 -14.33 -8.51 11.35
N LEU A 162 -13.42 -8.70 12.30
CA LEU A 162 -13.00 -7.66 13.24
C LEU A 162 -12.36 -6.48 12.50
N ALA A 163 -11.44 -6.74 11.56
CA ALA A 163 -10.80 -5.70 10.75
C ALA A 163 -11.84 -4.86 9.98
N ARG A 164 -12.81 -5.51 9.33
CA ARG A 164 -13.91 -4.81 8.64
C ARG A 164 -14.79 -4.00 9.58
N GLN A 165 -14.98 -4.45 10.83
CA GLN A 165 -15.73 -3.68 11.82
C GLN A 165 -14.97 -2.44 12.28
N VAL A 166 -13.67 -2.58 12.52
CA VAL A 166 -12.79 -1.45 12.87
C VAL A 166 -12.80 -0.41 11.76
N GLU A 167 -12.56 -0.83 10.51
CA GLU A 167 -12.56 0.06 9.34
C GLU A 167 -13.89 0.82 9.20
N ARG A 168 -15.03 0.12 9.36
CA ARG A 168 -16.35 0.78 9.34
C ARG A 168 -16.50 1.79 10.47
N GLY A 169 -15.97 1.49 11.65
CA GLY A 169 -15.96 2.39 12.80
C GLY A 169 -15.15 3.66 12.52
N GLU A 170 -13.95 3.52 11.97
CA GLU A 170 -13.07 4.63 11.59
C GLU A 170 -13.70 5.52 10.52
N ILE A 171 -14.30 4.92 9.49
CA ILE A 171 -15.04 5.66 8.45
C ILE A 171 -16.21 6.44 9.06
N ALA A 172 -16.96 5.82 9.98
CA ALA A 172 -18.07 6.48 10.65
C ALA A 172 -17.58 7.66 11.51
N LEU A 173 -16.48 7.49 12.25
CA LEU A 173 -15.86 8.53 13.06
C LEU A 173 -15.40 9.71 12.19
N SER A 174 -14.67 9.45 11.12
CA SER A 174 -14.20 10.47 10.16
C SER A 174 -15.37 11.29 9.58
N ARG A 175 -16.51 10.63 9.27
CA ARG A 175 -17.71 11.33 8.82
C ARG A 175 -18.32 12.24 9.88
N VAL A 176 -18.32 11.82 11.14
CA VAL A 176 -18.80 12.64 12.27
C VAL A 176 -17.90 13.86 12.47
N GLU A 177 -16.59 13.67 12.46
CA GLU A 177 -15.61 14.76 12.55
C GLU A 177 -15.78 15.77 11.41
N ALA A 178 -15.90 15.28 10.17
CA ALA A 178 -16.14 16.12 9.01
C ALA A 178 -17.46 16.92 9.13
N ARG A 179 -18.52 16.33 9.72
CA ARG A 179 -19.78 17.03 9.99
C ARG A 179 -19.62 18.09 11.08
N LEU A 180 -18.90 17.78 12.16
CA LEU A 180 -18.64 18.72 13.24
C LEU A 180 -17.82 19.92 12.75
N GLN A 181 -16.74 19.69 12.00
CA GLN A 181 -15.94 20.76 11.39
C GLN A 181 -16.77 21.65 10.47
N ARG A 182 -17.67 21.08 9.66
CA ARG A 182 -18.60 21.86 8.81
C ARG A 182 -19.59 22.69 9.64
N ARG A 183 -20.11 22.15 10.75
CA ARG A 183 -21.01 22.88 11.66
C ARG A 183 -20.30 24.05 12.33
N ILE A 184 -19.11 23.82 12.87
CA ILE A 184 -18.28 24.87 13.48
C ILE A 184 -18.01 25.99 12.47
N ARG A 185 -17.57 25.65 11.25
CA ARG A 185 -17.35 26.64 10.19
C ARG A 185 -18.62 27.44 9.87
N ARG A 186 -19.80 26.80 9.82
CA ARG A 186 -21.07 27.51 9.60
C ARG A 186 -21.42 28.43 10.76
N SER A 187 -21.31 27.97 12.01
CA SER A 187 -21.65 28.80 13.17
C SER A 187 -20.74 30.01 13.31
N THR A 188 -19.45 29.88 13.00
CA THR A 188 -18.52 31.02 12.96
C THR A 188 -18.90 32.04 11.89
N VAL A 189 -19.34 31.59 10.71
CA VAL A 189 -19.81 32.50 9.64
C VAL A 189 -21.12 33.18 10.02
N THR A 190 -22.06 32.46 10.65
CA THR A 190 -23.33 33.05 11.10
C THR A 190 -23.12 34.06 12.22
N SER A 191 -22.24 33.79 13.19
CA SER A 191 -21.97 34.72 14.29
C SER A 191 -21.33 36.02 13.81
N VAL A 192 -20.39 35.95 12.85
CA VAL A 192 -19.76 37.13 12.24
C VAL A 192 -20.78 37.99 11.48
N ASN A 193 -21.73 37.37 10.78
CA ASN A 193 -22.77 38.12 10.06
C ASN A 193 -23.79 38.80 10.98
N THR A 194 -24.17 38.17 12.10
CA THR A 194 -25.07 38.81 13.09
C THR A 194 -24.40 39.99 13.82
N ASP A 195 -23.10 39.91 14.08
CA ASP A 195 -22.36 40.99 14.77
C ASP A 195 -22.14 42.21 13.86
N SER A 196 -21.95 41.99 12.55
CA SER A 196 -21.89 43.07 11.55
C SER A 196 -23.25 43.71 11.27
N ALA A 197 -24.36 42.95 11.30
CA ALA A 197 -25.70 43.50 11.15
C ALA A 197 -26.10 44.40 12.33
N LEU A 198 -25.73 44.02 13.56
CA LEU A 198 -26.00 44.82 14.76
C LEU A 198 -25.14 46.10 14.88
N ARG A 199 -23.96 46.14 14.23
CA ARG A 199 -23.13 47.36 14.17
C ARG A 199 -23.55 48.33 13.06
N GLY A 200 -24.25 47.87 12.02
CA GLY A 200 -24.74 48.72 10.94
C GLY A 200 -25.93 49.60 11.30
N ASP A 201 -26.65 49.29 12.39
CA ASP A 201 -27.83 50.02 12.86
C ASP A 201 -27.52 51.11 13.90
N VAL A 202 -26.24 51.33 14.26
CA VAL A 202 -25.85 52.36 15.25
C VAL A 202 -25.40 53.68 14.59
N ASP A 203 -25.22 53.71 13.27
CA ASP A 203 -24.74 54.88 12.51
C ASP A 203 -25.82 55.51 11.59
N ALA A 204 -27.11 55.35 11.89
CA ALA A 204 -28.22 56.00 11.17
C ALA A 204 -28.94 57.06 12.00
#